data_AF-A0A383BH72-F1
#
_entry.id   AF-A0A383BH72-F1
#
_cell.length_a   1.000
_cell.length_b   1.000
_cell.length_c   1.000
_cell.angle_alpha   90.00
_cell.angle_beta   90.00
_cell.angle_gamma   90.00
#
_symmetry.space_group_name_H-M   'P 1'
#
loop_
_entity.id
_entity.type
_entity.pdbx_description
1 polymer ?
#
loop_
_entity_poly.entity_id
_entity_poly.type
_entity_poly.pdbx_seq_one_letter_code
_entity_poly.pdbx_strand_id
1 'polypeptide(L)'
;MKKIKLILFITFISAQSVPHFDGEIAFDYLIKQCEFGARYPGSEQHHNFKNYLVDFLKNKADELTIFEHKITHPYENKEINLYNILVRYNLESTNRILLLAHWDTREIADKDKIIENQNTPILGANDGASGVAILMLLSEIFSDFPLNNIGVDLLFVDGEDIGRHGELENFSLGTKLFSEQIKSPYPKLAICLDMVADKDPEFKIE
;
A
#
# COMPACT_ATOMS: atom_id res chain seq x y z
N MET A 1 45.68 -42.54 -30.68
CA MET A 1 44.45 -42.58 -29.85
C MET A 1 44.06 -41.15 -29.48
N LYS A 2 43.02 -40.57 -30.10
CA LYS A 2 42.57 -39.20 -29.82
C LYS A 2 41.65 -39.21 -28.59
N LYS A 3 42.04 -38.52 -27.51
CA LYS A 3 41.20 -38.31 -26.33
C LYS A 3 40.19 -37.20 -26.63
N ILE A 4 38.91 -37.57 -26.76
CA ILE A 4 37.80 -36.60 -26.84
C ILE A 4 37.52 -36.15 -25.41
N LYS A 5 37.68 -34.85 -25.13
CA LYS A 5 37.21 -34.25 -23.88
C LYS A 5 35.76 -33.81 -24.08
N LEU A 6 34.86 -34.45 -23.37
CA LEU A 6 33.46 -34.04 -23.29
C LEU A 6 33.35 -32.92 -22.24
N ILE A 7 32.98 -31.71 -22.67
CA ILE A 7 32.66 -30.60 -21.77
C ILE A 7 31.15 -30.60 -21.60
N LEU A 8 30.69 -30.86 -20.39
CA LEU A 8 29.27 -30.85 -20.04
C LEU A 8 28.89 -29.41 -19.65
N PHE A 9 28.11 -28.73 -20.48
CA PHE A 9 27.44 -27.49 -20.10
C PHE A 9 26.21 -27.85 -19.27
N ILE A 10 26.27 -27.61 -17.95
CA ILE A 10 25.10 -27.72 -17.07
C ILE A 10 24.40 -26.36 -17.12
N THR A 11 23.31 -26.29 -17.89
CA THR A 11 22.37 -25.16 -17.80
C THR A 11 21.46 -25.40 -16.61
N PHE A 12 21.64 -24.63 -15.54
CA PHE A 12 20.68 -24.56 -14.44
C PHE A 12 19.41 -23.87 -14.96
N ILE A 13 18.36 -24.66 -15.16
CA ILE A 13 17.01 -24.12 -15.36
C ILE A 13 16.50 -23.76 -13.96
N SER A 14 16.68 -22.51 -13.57
CA SER A 14 16.09 -21.98 -12.34
C SER A 14 14.61 -21.71 -12.61
N ALA A 15 13.74 -22.66 -12.25
CA ALA A 15 12.32 -22.36 -12.09
C ALA A 15 12.19 -21.52 -10.81
N GLN A 16 11.84 -20.23 -10.94
CA GLN A 16 11.57 -19.41 -9.77
C GLN A 16 10.22 -19.84 -9.20
N SER A 17 10.24 -20.49 -8.04
CA SER A 17 9.02 -20.78 -7.29
C SER A 17 8.42 -19.46 -6.80
N VAL A 18 7.13 -19.26 -7.06
CA VAL A 18 6.38 -18.13 -6.49
C VAL A 18 6.32 -18.34 -4.97
N PRO A 19 6.79 -17.39 -4.14
CA PRO A 19 6.64 -17.48 -2.70
C PRO A 19 5.18 -17.65 -2.29
N HIS A 20 4.95 -18.39 -1.22
CA HIS A 20 3.60 -18.57 -0.69
C HIS A 20 3.11 -17.28 -0.01
N PHE A 21 1.89 -16.86 -0.33
CA PHE A 21 1.19 -15.78 0.36
C PHE A 21 0.25 -16.40 1.40
N ASP A 22 0.50 -16.14 2.68
CA ASP A 22 -0.30 -16.62 3.79
C ASP A 22 -1.38 -15.59 4.16
N GLY A 23 -2.64 -15.91 3.87
CA GLY A 23 -3.77 -15.03 4.14
C GLY A 23 -4.03 -14.76 5.62
N GLU A 24 -3.64 -15.68 6.52
CA GLU A 24 -3.82 -15.49 7.96
C GLU A 24 -2.84 -14.43 8.49
N ILE A 25 -1.59 -14.43 7.99
CA ILE A 25 -0.61 -13.38 8.35
C ILE A 25 -1.07 -12.01 7.83
N ALA A 26 -1.60 -11.95 6.61
CA ALA A 26 -2.17 -10.70 6.10
C ALA A 26 -3.37 -10.25 6.97
N PHE A 27 -4.23 -11.18 7.38
CA PHE A 27 -5.35 -10.87 8.26
C PHE A 27 -4.89 -10.35 9.63
N ASP A 28 -3.83 -10.90 10.22
CA ASP A 28 -3.23 -10.37 11.45
C ASP A 28 -2.75 -8.92 11.28
N TYR A 29 -2.18 -8.56 10.13
CA TYR A 29 -1.83 -7.16 9.83
C TYR A 29 -3.06 -6.26 9.70
N LEU A 30 -4.17 -6.76 9.14
CA LEU A 30 -5.44 -6.03 9.11
C LEU A 30 -5.96 -5.77 10.51
N ILE A 31 -5.99 -6.80 11.37
CA ILE A 31 -6.38 -6.64 12.78
C ILE A 31 -5.47 -5.65 13.48
N LYS A 32 -4.15 -5.73 13.25
CA LYS A 32 -3.19 -4.82 13.88
C LYS A 32 -3.46 -3.36 13.54
N GLN A 33 -3.83 -3.07 12.30
CA GLN A 33 -4.24 -1.73 11.87
C GLN A 33 -5.50 -1.25 12.59
N CYS A 34 -6.48 -2.13 12.74
CA CYS A 34 -7.72 -1.85 13.45
C CYS A 34 -7.49 -1.57 14.95
N GLU A 35 -6.50 -2.20 15.58
CA GLU A 35 -6.16 -1.94 16.98
C GLU A 35 -5.74 -0.48 17.25
N PHE A 36 -5.23 0.23 16.24
CA PHE A 36 -4.94 1.66 16.38
C PHE A 36 -6.22 2.49 16.45
N GLY A 37 -7.35 2.02 15.91
CA GLY A 37 -8.59 2.79 15.75
C GLY A 37 -8.71 3.45 14.38
N ALA A 38 -9.57 4.47 14.26
CA ALA A 38 -9.80 5.19 13.02
C ALA A 38 -8.60 6.09 12.66
N ARG A 39 -8.05 5.90 11.46
CA ARG A 39 -6.81 6.53 10.98
C ARG A 39 -7.14 7.67 9.99
N TYR A 40 -8.12 8.51 10.32
CA TYR A 40 -8.42 9.66 9.47
C TYR A 40 -7.33 10.74 9.59
N PRO A 41 -7.01 11.47 8.52
CA PRO A 41 -5.86 12.37 8.51
C PRO A 41 -5.93 13.46 9.58
N GLY A 42 -4.85 13.56 10.37
CA GLY A 42 -4.74 14.50 11.49
C GLY A 42 -5.19 13.94 12.85
N SER A 43 -5.69 12.70 12.92
CA SER A 43 -5.94 12.01 14.19
C SER A 43 -4.65 11.52 14.85
N GLU A 44 -4.69 11.26 16.17
CA GLU A 44 -3.55 10.65 16.87
C GLU A 44 -3.26 9.23 16.35
N GLN A 45 -4.33 8.48 16.05
CA GLN A 45 -4.29 7.11 15.56
C GLN A 45 -3.66 7.04 14.16
N HIS A 46 -3.94 8.02 13.30
CA HIS A 46 -3.29 8.20 12.00
C HIS A 46 -1.78 8.38 12.15
N HIS A 47 -1.35 9.28 13.04
CA HIS A 47 0.07 9.50 13.31
C HIS A 47 0.77 8.26 13.90
N ASN A 48 0.13 7.62 14.87
CA ASN A 48 0.65 6.42 15.54
C ASN A 48 0.79 5.25 14.55
N PHE A 49 -0.22 5.03 13.70
CA PHE A 49 -0.14 3.98 12.68
C PHE A 49 0.91 4.28 11.62
N LYS A 50 1.03 5.54 11.16
CA LYS A 50 2.10 5.95 10.23
C LYS A 50 3.49 5.59 10.79
N ASN A 51 3.75 5.90 12.05
CA ASN A 51 5.03 5.59 12.69
C ASN A 51 5.26 4.08 12.76
N TYR A 52 4.24 3.32 13.16
CA TYR A 52 4.30 1.85 13.16
C TYR A 52 4.59 1.28 11.77
N LEU A 53 3.91 1.76 10.73
CA LEU A 53 4.08 1.27 9.36
C LEU A 53 5.49 1.60 8.83
N VAL A 54 6.00 2.80 9.07
CA VAL A 54 7.37 3.19 8.71
C VAL A 54 8.39 2.30 9.42
N ASP A 55 8.23 2.08 10.72
CA ASP A 55 9.13 1.21 11.50
C ASP A 55 9.07 -0.25 11.01
N PHE A 56 7.88 -0.73 10.65
CA PHE A 56 7.69 -2.05 10.07
C PHE A 56 8.47 -2.19 8.74
N LEU A 57 8.46 -1.17 7.89
CA LEU A 57 9.05 -1.20 6.54
C LEU A 57 10.57 -0.93 6.51
N LYS A 58 11.12 -0.24 7.52
CA LYS A 58 12.47 0.37 7.50
C LYS A 58 13.62 -0.57 7.10
N ASN A 59 13.52 -1.87 7.39
CA ASN A 59 14.56 -2.85 7.07
C ASN A 59 14.09 -3.92 6.07
N LYS A 60 12.95 -3.70 5.41
CA LYS A 60 12.33 -4.66 4.49
C LYS A 60 12.44 -4.24 3.02
N ALA A 61 13.23 -3.20 2.69
CA ALA A 61 13.27 -2.65 1.33
C ALA A 61 14.62 -2.01 1.00
N ASP A 62 14.89 -1.83 -0.29
CA ASP A 62 16.10 -1.16 -0.77
C ASP A 62 16.02 0.36 -0.59
N GLU A 63 14.82 0.93 -0.76
CA GLU A 63 14.53 2.35 -0.52
C GLU A 63 13.17 2.50 0.15
N LEU A 64 13.12 3.36 1.19
CA LEU A 64 11.92 3.81 1.87
C LEU A 64 11.89 5.34 1.87
N THR A 65 10.88 5.92 1.23
CA THR A 65 10.69 7.37 1.16
C THR A 65 9.32 7.74 1.70
N ILE A 66 9.28 8.78 2.54
CA ILE A 66 8.04 9.34 3.10
C ILE A 66 7.85 10.72 2.46
N PHE A 67 6.72 10.92 1.81
CA PHE A 67 6.32 12.19 1.24
C PHE A 67 5.30 12.84 2.18
N GLU A 68 5.72 13.89 2.88
CA GLU A 68 4.85 14.68 3.74
C GLU A 68 4.25 15.84 2.94
N HIS A 69 2.93 15.92 2.94
CA HIS A 69 2.18 16.98 2.28
C HIS A 69 1.30 17.72 3.28
N LYS A 70 1.56 19.00 3.47
CA LYS A 70 0.69 19.87 4.28
C LYS A 70 -0.45 20.39 3.42
N ILE A 71 -1.69 20.18 3.86
CA ILE A 71 -2.90 20.68 3.19
C ILE A 71 -3.83 21.37 4.19
N THR A 72 -4.72 22.22 3.69
CA THR A 72 -5.89 22.68 4.45
C THR A 72 -6.96 21.59 4.40
N HIS A 73 -7.53 21.23 5.55
CA HIS A 73 -8.62 20.27 5.60
C HIS A 73 -9.81 20.76 4.76
N PRO A 74 -10.39 19.98 3.83
CA PRO A 74 -11.44 20.47 2.93
C PRO A 74 -12.70 20.95 3.64
N TYR A 75 -12.96 20.45 4.86
CA TYR A 75 -14.20 20.70 5.61
C TYR A 75 -13.98 21.43 6.94
N GLU A 76 -12.74 21.69 7.33
CA GLU A 76 -12.41 22.31 8.61
C GLU A 76 -11.34 23.37 8.42
N ASN A 77 -11.40 24.44 9.22
CA ASN A 77 -10.37 25.48 9.19
C ASN A 77 -9.12 25.07 10.00
N LYS A 78 -8.51 23.95 9.62
CA LYS A 78 -7.29 23.40 10.21
C LYS A 78 -6.32 22.92 9.13
N GLU A 79 -5.02 23.02 9.40
CA GLU A 79 -4.01 22.35 8.59
C GLU A 79 -3.86 20.89 9.05
N ILE A 80 -3.72 19.98 8.09
CA ILE A 80 -3.38 18.57 8.34
C ILE A 80 -2.20 18.17 7.46
N ASN A 81 -1.51 17.10 7.87
CA ASN A 81 -0.43 16.50 7.09
C ASN A 81 -0.89 15.15 6.55
N LEU A 82 -0.62 14.93 5.26
CA LEU A 82 -0.74 13.64 4.60
C LEU A 82 0.66 13.00 4.45
N TYR A 83 0.75 11.69 4.57
CA TYR A 83 1.98 10.91 4.50
C TYR A 83 1.86 9.79 3.48
N ASN A 84 2.31 10.02 2.25
CA ASN A 84 2.47 8.92 1.30
C ASN A 84 3.79 8.20 1.59
N ILE A 85 3.77 6.87 1.63
CA ILE A 85 4.95 6.05 1.92
C ILE A 85 5.25 5.19 0.70
N LEU A 86 6.41 5.42 0.08
CA LEU A 86 6.90 4.66 -1.06
C LEU A 86 8.03 3.74 -0.61
N VAL A 87 7.88 2.46 -0.95
CA VAL A 87 8.85 1.40 -0.69
C VAL A 87 9.28 0.82 -2.03
N ARG A 88 10.58 0.72 -2.28
CA ARG A 88 11.09 0.24 -3.57
C ARG A 88 12.02 -0.95 -3.41
N TYR A 89 11.89 -1.87 -4.36
CA TYR A 89 12.67 -3.10 -4.48
C TYR A 89 13.35 -3.15 -5.84
N ASN A 90 14.57 -3.66 -5.88
CA ASN A 90 15.41 -3.79 -7.07
C ASN A 90 15.54 -2.45 -7.83
N LEU A 91 16.20 -1.47 -7.21
CA LEU A 91 16.28 -0.08 -7.68
C LEU A 91 16.86 0.09 -9.09
N GLU A 92 17.80 -0.79 -9.47
CA GLU A 92 18.47 -0.75 -10.78
C GLU A 92 17.54 -1.15 -11.94
N SER A 93 16.42 -1.83 -11.65
CA SER A 93 15.47 -2.21 -12.68
C SER A 93 14.64 -1.03 -13.16
N THR A 94 14.72 -0.77 -14.47
CA THR A 94 13.83 0.18 -15.18
C THR A 94 12.48 -0.45 -15.56
N ASN A 95 12.37 -1.78 -15.53
CA ASN A 95 11.12 -2.50 -15.70
C ASN A 95 10.42 -2.61 -14.34
N ARG A 96 9.42 -1.76 -14.08
CA ARG A 96 8.80 -1.66 -12.74
C ARG A 96 7.30 -1.85 -12.75
N ILE A 97 6.76 -2.34 -11.65
CA ILE A 97 5.31 -2.36 -11.36
C ILE A 97 5.05 -1.64 -10.04
N LEU A 98 3.87 -1.03 -9.93
CA LEU A 98 3.40 -0.37 -8.72
C LEU A 98 2.24 -1.16 -8.12
N LEU A 99 2.31 -1.45 -6.83
CA LEU A 99 1.17 -1.91 -6.04
C LEU A 99 0.83 -0.79 -5.05
N LEU A 100 -0.43 -0.42 -4.96
CA LEU A 100 -0.85 0.68 -4.09
C LEU A 100 -2.14 0.36 -3.33
N ALA A 101 -2.25 0.94 -2.14
CA ALA A 101 -3.43 0.90 -1.30
C ALA A 101 -3.47 2.19 -0.49
N HIS A 102 -4.66 2.71 -0.21
CA HIS A 102 -4.81 3.80 0.74
C HIS A 102 -4.81 3.27 2.17
N TRP A 103 -4.29 4.05 3.12
CA TRP A 103 -4.15 3.60 4.51
C TRP A 103 -4.94 4.42 5.52
N ASP A 104 -5.41 5.61 5.11
CA ASP A 104 -6.32 6.43 5.89
C ASP A 104 -7.71 5.81 5.98
N THR A 105 -8.52 6.36 6.88
CA THR A 105 -9.93 5.98 7.04
C THR A 105 -10.82 7.20 6.93
N ARG A 106 -12.09 7.00 6.55
CA ARG A 106 -13.11 8.02 6.64
C ARG A 106 -13.29 8.59 8.05
N GLU A 107 -13.37 9.92 8.14
CA GLU A 107 -13.70 10.63 9.38
C GLU A 107 -15.19 10.53 9.74
N ILE A 108 -16.05 10.14 8.79
CA ILE A 108 -17.50 10.04 9.00
C ILE A 108 -18.06 8.75 8.41
N ALA A 109 -19.06 8.16 9.07
CA ALA A 109 -19.82 7.02 8.58
C ALA A 109 -21.10 7.49 7.84
N ASP A 110 -20.96 8.33 6.82
CA ASP A 110 -22.08 8.99 6.12
C ASP A 110 -23.12 8.05 5.50
N LYS A 111 -22.79 6.78 5.30
CA LYS A 111 -23.70 5.73 4.84
C LYS A 111 -24.27 4.84 5.96
N ASP A 112 -24.02 5.15 7.23
CA ASP A 112 -24.59 4.39 8.34
C ASP A 112 -26.13 4.52 8.33
N LYS A 113 -26.80 3.39 8.60
CA LYS A 113 -28.27 3.32 8.69
C LYS A 113 -28.79 3.98 9.96
N ILE A 114 -27.95 4.08 10.98
CA ILE A 114 -28.22 4.75 12.25
C ILE A 114 -27.69 6.19 12.11
N ILE A 115 -28.61 7.16 12.10
CA ILE A 115 -28.29 8.57 11.82
C ILE A 115 -27.29 9.13 12.84
N GLU A 116 -27.39 8.70 14.09
CA GLU A 116 -26.53 9.12 15.18
C GLU A 116 -25.06 8.76 14.96
N ASN A 117 -24.79 7.71 14.17
CA ASN A 117 -23.43 7.26 13.85
C ASN A 117 -22.82 8.01 12.66
N GLN A 118 -23.62 8.73 11.87
CA GLN A 118 -23.16 9.26 10.58
C GLN A 118 -22.02 10.28 10.70
N ASN A 119 -21.84 10.89 11.87
CA ASN A 119 -20.74 11.81 12.15
C ASN A 119 -19.58 11.17 12.93
N THR A 120 -19.52 9.83 12.99
CA THR A 120 -18.44 9.10 13.68
C THR A 120 -17.43 8.52 12.70
N PRO A 121 -16.12 8.55 13.02
CA PRO A 121 -15.09 7.92 12.19
C PRO A 121 -15.27 6.41 12.08
N ILE A 122 -14.92 5.87 10.90
CA ILE A 122 -14.97 4.42 10.66
C ILE A 122 -13.63 3.76 10.97
N LEU A 123 -13.67 2.50 11.37
CA LEU A 123 -12.46 1.70 11.64
C LEU A 123 -11.63 1.42 10.37
N GLY A 124 -12.29 1.40 9.20
CA GLY A 124 -11.66 1.15 7.90
C GLY A 124 -10.95 -0.19 7.85
N ALA A 125 -11.64 -1.26 8.25
CA ALA A 125 -11.09 -2.62 8.25
C ALA A 125 -10.96 -3.16 6.81
N ASN A 126 -12.02 -3.03 6.01
CA ASN A 126 -11.97 -3.37 4.59
C ASN A 126 -11.52 -2.17 3.76
N ASP A 127 -12.13 -1.02 3.97
CA ASP A 127 -11.82 0.27 3.34
C ASP A 127 -10.57 0.88 4.01
N GLY A 128 -9.41 0.72 3.37
CA GLY A 128 -8.09 1.03 3.93
C GLY A 128 -7.29 -0.21 4.34
N ALA A 129 -7.58 -0.81 5.50
CA ALA A 129 -6.66 -1.78 6.11
C ALA A 129 -6.45 -3.07 5.31
N SER A 130 -7.41 -3.48 4.49
CA SER A 130 -7.32 -4.69 3.68
C SER A 130 -6.20 -4.64 2.63
N GLY A 131 -6.13 -3.56 1.86
CA GLY A 131 -5.09 -3.37 0.84
C GLY A 131 -3.72 -3.23 1.48
N VAL A 132 -3.63 -2.42 2.54
CA VAL A 132 -2.39 -2.20 3.31
C VAL A 132 -1.85 -3.51 3.89
N ALA A 133 -2.71 -4.38 4.43
CA ALA A 133 -2.32 -5.67 4.97
C ALA A 133 -1.64 -6.58 3.92
N ILE A 134 -2.18 -6.62 2.71
CA ILE A 134 -1.58 -7.34 1.59
C ILE A 134 -0.19 -6.74 1.26
N LEU A 135 -0.09 -5.41 1.16
CA LEU A 135 1.20 -4.76 0.88
C LEU A 135 2.23 -4.99 2.00
N MET A 136 1.81 -5.04 3.26
CA MET A 136 2.68 -5.36 4.39
C MET A 136 3.27 -6.77 4.27
N LEU A 137 2.45 -7.79 3.97
CA LEU A 137 2.96 -9.15 3.77
C LEU A 137 3.83 -9.27 2.50
N LEU A 138 3.46 -8.58 1.42
CA LEU A 138 4.30 -8.52 0.22
C LEU A 138 5.68 -7.89 0.50
N SER A 139 5.76 -6.90 1.39
CA SER A 139 7.04 -6.30 1.78
C SER A 139 7.99 -7.31 2.43
N GLU A 140 7.47 -8.25 3.22
CA GLU A 140 8.23 -9.35 3.81
C GLU A 140 8.67 -10.34 2.75
N ILE A 141 7.75 -10.75 1.88
CA ILE A 141 8.04 -11.67 0.78
C ILE A 141 9.15 -11.10 -0.12
N PHE A 142 9.11 -9.82 -0.47
CA PHE A 142 10.14 -9.21 -1.33
C PHE A 142 11.48 -9.00 -0.61
N SER A 143 11.46 -8.83 0.71
CA SER A 143 12.67 -8.81 1.54
C SER A 143 13.33 -10.19 1.59
N ASP A 144 12.55 -11.24 1.80
CA ASP A 144 13.06 -12.62 1.95
C ASP A 144 13.41 -13.28 0.60
N PHE A 145 12.73 -12.86 -0.47
CA PHE A 145 12.92 -13.37 -1.83
C PHE A 145 13.21 -12.22 -2.81
N PRO A 146 14.45 -11.70 -2.84
CA PRO A 146 14.81 -10.56 -3.68
C PRO A 146 14.51 -10.76 -5.17
N LEU A 147 14.04 -9.69 -5.80
CA LEU A 147 13.64 -9.65 -7.20
C LEU A 147 14.87 -9.40 -8.11
N ASN A 148 14.99 -10.18 -9.19
CA ASN A 148 16.15 -10.07 -10.11
C ASN A 148 15.84 -9.39 -11.46
N ASN A 149 14.61 -9.50 -11.97
CA ASN A 149 14.26 -9.10 -13.35
C ASN A 149 13.23 -7.96 -13.43
N ILE A 150 12.72 -7.52 -12.28
CA ILE A 150 11.68 -6.51 -12.17
C ILE A 150 11.88 -5.71 -10.89
N GLY A 151 11.58 -4.42 -10.96
CA GLY A 151 11.47 -3.56 -9.79
C GLY A 151 10.01 -3.54 -9.32
N VAL A 152 9.79 -3.62 -8.03
CA VAL A 152 8.45 -3.47 -7.46
C VAL A 152 8.47 -2.25 -6.56
N ASP A 153 7.46 -1.41 -6.72
CA ASP A 153 7.20 -0.26 -5.88
C ASP A 153 5.91 -0.54 -5.10
N LEU A 154 5.94 -0.44 -3.77
CA LEU A 154 4.75 -0.46 -2.91
C LEU A 154 4.47 0.96 -2.44
N LEU A 155 3.26 1.44 -2.67
CA LEU A 155 2.85 2.78 -2.32
C LEU A 155 1.63 2.75 -1.39
N PHE A 156 1.83 3.23 -0.18
CA PHE A 156 0.77 3.46 0.78
C PHE A 156 0.35 4.93 0.65
N VAL A 157 -0.85 5.18 0.13
CA VAL A 157 -1.34 6.54 -0.12
C VAL A 157 -2.23 7.03 1.03
N ASP A 158 -2.14 8.32 1.33
CA ASP A 158 -2.91 8.97 2.41
C ASP A 158 -3.95 9.93 1.84
N GLY A 159 -4.92 10.34 2.66
CA GLY A 159 -5.96 11.30 2.28
C GLY A 159 -6.78 10.87 1.07
N GLU A 160 -7.06 9.57 0.93
CA GLU A 160 -7.95 9.05 -0.09
C GLU A 160 -9.39 9.40 0.23
N ASP A 161 -9.82 9.16 1.47
CA ASP A 161 -11.24 9.08 1.84
C ASP A 161 -11.71 10.29 2.68
N ILE A 162 -11.04 11.43 2.50
CA ILE A 162 -11.44 12.69 3.16
C ILE A 162 -12.74 13.23 2.53
N GLY A 163 -12.91 13.05 1.23
CA GLY A 163 -13.95 13.69 0.42
C GLY A 163 -15.40 13.37 0.83
N ARG A 164 -16.33 14.24 0.44
CA ARG A 164 -17.78 14.04 0.63
C ARG A 164 -18.44 13.69 -0.70
N HIS A 165 -19.54 12.95 -0.63
CA HIS A 165 -20.26 12.53 -1.83
C HIS A 165 -20.62 13.74 -2.72
N GLY A 166 -20.23 13.67 -4.00
CA GLY A 166 -20.43 14.74 -4.98
C GLY A 166 -19.23 15.68 -5.18
N GLU A 167 -18.20 15.59 -4.35
CA GLU A 167 -16.99 16.44 -4.40
C GLU A 167 -15.75 15.61 -4.74
N LEU A 168 -15.66 15.16 -6.00
CA LEU A 168 -14.58 14.29 -6.50
C LEU A 168 -13.18 14.91 -6.35
N GLU A 169 -13.09 16.23 -6.32
CA GLU A 169 -11.85 16.97 -6.10
C GLU A 169 -11.23 16.70 -4.73
N ASN A 170 -12.04 16.33 -3.72
CA ASN A 170 -11.63 16.14 -2.33
C ASN A 170 -11.27 14.67 -2.00
N PHE A 171 -11.41 13.75 -2.95
CA PHE A 171 -10.91 12.37 -2.83
C PHE A 171 -9.49 12.22 -3.38
N SER A 172 -8.78 11.18 -2.92
CA SER A 172 -7.46 10.78 -3.44
C SER A 172 -6.43 11.93 -3.41
N LEU A 173 -6.48 12.79 -2.38
CA LEU A 173 -5.64 13.98 -2.28
C LEU A 173 -4.16 13.60 -2.19
N GLY A 174 -3.80 12.60 -1.39
CA GLY A 174 -2.41 12.16 -1.31
C GLY A 174 -1.91 11.56 -2.61
N THR A 175 -2.73 10.78 -3.33
CA THR A 175 -2.36 10.25 -4.65
C THR A 175 -2.12 11.36 -5.66
N LYS A 176 -2.98 12.40 -5.70
CA LYS A 176 -2.80 13.58 -6.56
C LYS A 176 -1.46 14.26 -6.27
N LEU A 177 -1.16 14.54 -5.01
CA LEU A 177 0.08 15.19 -4.58
C LEU A 177 1.32 14.33 -4.83
N PHE A 178 1.22 13.02 -4.62
CA PHE A 178 2.29 12.07 -4.91
C PHE A 178 2.61 12.00 -6.41
N SER A 179 1.59 12.04 -7.26
CA SER A 179 1.75 11.94 -8.73
C SER A 179 2.61 13.07 -9.31
N GLU A 180 2.68 14.21 -8.64
CA GLU A 180 3.54 15.35 -9.00
C GLU A 180 5.01 15.15 -8.58
N GLN A 181 5.27 14.22 -7.67
CA GLN A 181 6.58 14.00 -7.05
C GLN A 181 7.28 12.71 -7.52
N ILE A 182 6.55 11.77 -8.11
CA ILE A 182 7.13 10.52 -8.64
C ILE A 182 8.16 10.82 -9.72
N LYS A 183 9.28 10.08 -9.69
CA LYS A 183 10.41 10.24 -10.62
C LYS A 183 10.63 8.98 -11.44
N SER A 184 11.23 9.17 -12.62
CA SER A 184 11.72 8.07 -13.47
C SER A 184 12.70 7.15 -12.72
N PRO A 185 12.73 5.83 -13.01
CA PRO A 185 11.87 5.11 -13.94
C PRO A 185 10.43 4.96 -13.41
N TYR A 186 9.46 5.26 -14.27
CA TYR A 186 8.05 5.09 -13.94
C TYR A 186 7.62 3.62 -14.02
N PRO A 187 6.71 3.17 -13.15
CA PRO A 187 6.06 1.87 -13.27
C PRO A 187 5.36 1.72 -14.63
N LYS A 188 5.46 0.53 -15.24
CA LYS A 188 4.78 0.19 -16.50
C LYS A 188 3.30 -0.15 -16.31
N LEU A 189 2.93 -0.56 -15.09
CA LEU A 189 1.57 -0.82 -14.67
C LEU A 189 1.43 -0.52 -13.18
N ALA A 190 0.20 -0.29 -12.74
CA ALA A 190 -0.17 -0.14 -11.35
C ALA A 190 -1.36 -1.05 -11.01
N ILE A 191 -1.37 -1.61 -9.80
CA ILE A 191 -2.48 -2.39 -9.24
C ILE A 191 -2.91 -1.72 -7.95
N CYS A 192 -4.12 -1.18 -7.93
CA CYS A 192 -4.74 -0.62 -6.72
C CYS A 192 -5.48 -1.72 -5.96
N LEU A 193 -5.21 -1.84 -4.67
CA LEU A 193 -5.89 -2.75 -3.74
C LEU A 193 -6.78 -1.92 -2.83
N ASP A 194 -8.08 -1.99 -3.06
CA ASP A 194 -9.08 -1.23 -2.33
C ASP A 194 -10.28 -2.12 -2.01
N MET A 195 -10.66 -2.16 -0.72
CA MET A 195 -11.72 -3.00 -0.18
C MET A 195 -11.64 -4.49 -0.56
N VAL A 196 -10.47 -5.11 -0.38
CA VAL A 196 -10.14 -6.45 -0.91
C VAL A 196 -10.36 -7.62 0.06
N ALA A 197 -10.90 -7.37 1.25
CA ALA A 197 -11.07 -8.38 2.31
C ALA A 197 -12.51 -8.44 2.88
N ASP A 198 -13.52 -8.10 2.08
CA ASP A 198 -14.90 -8.46 2.44
C ASP A 198 -15.02 -10.00 2.54
N LYS A 199 -16.03 -10.49 3.26
CA LYS A 199 -16.22 -11.92 3.49
C LYS A 199 -16.43 -12.70 2.19
N ASP A 200 -17.20 -12.12 1.27
CA ASP A 200 -17.57 -12.74 0.00
C ASP A 200 -17.39 -11.71 -1.14
N PRO A 201 -16.14 -11.27 -1.44
CA PRO A 201 -15.91 -10.17 -2.37
C PRO A 201 -16.01 -10.64 -3.82
N GLU A 202 -16.63 -9.83 -4.68
CA GLU A 202 -16.64 -10.04 -6.13
C GLU A 202 -15.81 -8.95 -6.82
N PHE A 203 -14.67 -9.34 -7.43
CA PHE A 203 -13.87 -8.44 -8.26
C PHE A 203 -14.15 -8.72 -9.73
N LYS A 204 -14.97 -7.86 -10.35
CA LYS A 204 -15.32 -8.01 -11.77
C LYS A 204 -14.19 -7.47 -12.65
N ILE A 205 -13.96 -8.15 -13.76
CA ILE A 205 -13.08 -7.64 -14.82
C ILE A 205 -13.94 -6.75 -15.71
N GLU A 206 -13.59 -5.48 -15.78
CA GLU A 206 -14.20 -4.48 -16.67
C GLU A 206 -13.34 -4.24 -17.92
#